data_AF-A0A953HST6-F1
#
_entry.id   AF-A0A953HST6-F1
#
_cell.length_a   1.000
_cell.length_b   1.000
_cell.length_c   1.000
_cell.angle_alpha   90.00
_cell.angle_beta   90.00
_cell.angle_gamma   90.00
#
_symmetry.space_group_name_H-M   'P 1'
#
loop_
_entity.id
_entity.type
_entity.pdbx_description
1 polymer ?
#
loop_
_entity_poly.entity_id
_entity_poly.type
_entity_poly.pdbx_seq_one_letter_code
_entity_poly.pdbx_strand_id
1 'polypeptide(L)'
;MADAIEAMRSLRREIESRLAANPDYRALIALDRAIREASGHRVIGGSRYYGGGGARPVEHRLPNNLTMMSAEEHKMTERLIETDLAAASAQTHGRVSQADAAFQVLKLVGRPMTTAELIEPVRQQGATLGGDDPAVNLSSSLSRDNERFISVRWNRRPRWWFKDAEIPAEDVDSVIADLLGEPEVDSDDAASKEAT
;
A
#
# COMPACT_ATOMS: atom_id res chain seq x y z
N MET A 1 -32.58 2.94 13.52
CA MET A 1 -31.20 2.91 12.98
C MET A 1 -30.85 1.59 12.29
N ALA A 2 -31.27 0.42 12.79
CA ALA A 2 -31.05 -0.88 12.12
C ALA A 2 -31.57 -0.90 10.66
N ASP A 3 -32.77 -0.35 10.42
CA ASP A 3 -33.38 -0.33 9.07
C ASP A 3 -32.59 0.48 8.04
N ALA A 4 -31.91 1.55 8.46
CA ALA A 4 -31.11 2.37 7.56
C ALA A 4 -29.84 1.61 7.08
N ILE A 5 -29.23 0.82 7.96
CA ILE A 5 -28.08 -0.02 7.62
C ILE A 5 -28.50 -1.15 6.68
N GLU A 6 -29.65 -1.76 6.92
CA GLU A 6 -30.26 -2.78 6.04
C GLU A 6 -30.50 -2.21 4.63
N ALA A 7 -31.11 -1.02 4.54
CA ALA A 7 -31.39 -0.34 3.28
C ALA A 7 -30.11 -0.02 2.49
N MET A 8 -29.07 0.50 3.14
CA MET A 8 -27.78 0.77 2.49
C MET A 8 -27.10 -0.50 1.97
N ARG A 9 -27.17 -1.61 2.73
CA ARG A 9 -26.64 -2.92 2.28
C ARG A 9 -27.44 -3.48 1.10
N SER A 10 -28.74 -3.25 1.06
CA SER A 10 -29.59 -3.64 -0.08
C SER A 10 -29.22 -2.86 -1.33
N LEU A 11 -29.14 -1.52 -1.22
CA LEU A 11 -28.78 -0.64 -2.33
C LEU A 11 -27.39 -0.98 -2.89
N ARG A 12 -26.42 -1.25 -2.00
CA ARG A 12 -25.08 -1.68 -2.41
C ARG A 12 -25.11 -2.97 -3.24
N ARG A 13 -25.83 -4.00 -2.77
CA ARG A 13 -25.95 -5.28 -3.50
C ARG A 13 -26.59 -5.11 -4.87
N GLU A 14 -27.59 -4.23 -4.97
CA GLU A 14 -28.24 -3.92 -6.24
C GLU A 14 -27.28 -3.26 -7.23
N ILE A 15 -26.52 -2.26 -6.79
CA ILE A 15 -25.52 -1.57 -7.62
C ILE A 15 -24.43 -2.55 -8.06
N GLU A 16 -23.92 -3.38 -7.16
CA GLU A 16 -22.93 -4.41 -7.48
C GLU A 16 -23.48 -5.41 -8.52
N SER A 17 -24.75 -5.82 -8.41
CA SER A 17 -25.39 -6.69 -9.40
C SER A 17 -25.50 -6.02 -10.77
N ARG A 18 -25.83 -4.73 -10.82
CA ARG A 18 -25.93 -3.97 -12.09
C ARG A 18 -24.56 -3.80 -12.75
N LEU A 19 -23.53 -3.51 -11.95
CA LEU A 19 -22.16 -3.40 -12.43
C LEU A 19 -21.61 -4.75 -12.91
N ALA A 20 -21.92 -5.85 -12.23
CA ALA A 20 -21.49 -7.20 -12.62
C ALA A 20 -22.02 -7.62 -14.01
N ALA A 21 -23.18 -7.11 -14.43
CA ALA A 21 -23.69 -7.34 -15.78
C ALA A 21 -22.84 -6.64 -16.87
N ASN A 22 -22.20 -5.52 -16.53
CA ASN A 22 -21.36 -4.76 -17.46
C ASN A 22 -20.03 -5.53 -17.74
N PRO A 23 -19.69 -5.81 -19.02
CA PRO A 23 -18.44 -6.48 -19.37
C PRO A 23 -17.19 -5.69 -18.96
N ASP A 24 -17.20 -4.36 -19.04
CA ASP A 24 -16.04 -3.52 -18.73
C ASP A 24 -15.71 -3.57 -17.23
N TYR A 25 -16.74 -3.57 -16.38
CA TYR A 25 -16.56 -3.72 -14.94
C TYR A 25 -15.96 -5.09 -14.57
N ARG A 26 -16.37 -6.15 -15.28
CA ARG A 26 -15.78 -7.49 -15.11
C ARG A 26 -14.31 -7.53 -15.53
N ALA A 27 -13.97 -6.87 -16.64
CA ALA A 27 -12.58 -6.75 -17.10
C ALA A 27 -11.71 -5.99 -16.09
N LEU A 28 -12.23 -4.90 -15.50
CA LEU A 28 -11.55 -4.16 -14.45
C LEU A 28 -11.28 -5.02 -13.21
N ILE A 29 -12.28 -5.76 -12.70
CA ILE A 29 -12.09 -6.68 -11.57
C ILE A 29 -11.04 -7.74 -11.88
N ALA A 30 -11.05 -8.28 -13.11
CA ALA A 30 -10.06 -9.27 -13.54
C ALA A 30 -8.64 -8.68 -13.56
N LEU A 31 -8.47 -7.45 -14.04
CA LEU A 31 -7.19 -6.72 -14.02
C LEU A 31 -6.71 -6.42 -12.59
N ASP A 32 -7.58 -5.94 -11.70
CA ASP A 32 -7.23 -5.68 -10.30
C ASP A 32 -6.76 -6.95 -9.58
N ARG A 33 -7.42 -8.07 -9.87
CA ARG A 33 -7.00 -9.39 -9.36
C ARG A 33 -5.63 -9.77 -9.91
N ALA A 34 -5.41 -9.65 -11.21
CA ALA A 34 -4.13 -9.98 -11.85
C ALA A 34 -2.99 -9.11 -11.31
N ILE A 35 -3.22 -7.80 -11.13
CA ILE A 35 -2.24 -6.87 -10.53
C ILE A 35 -1.90 -7.32 -9.10
N ARG A 36 -2.89 -7.71 -8.30
CA ARG A 36 -2.66 -8.16 -6.93
C ARG A 36 -1.84 -9.45 -6.88
N GLU A 37 -2.15 -10.41 -7.75
CA GLU A 37 -1.41 -11.67 -7.89
C GLU A 37 0.04 -11.41 -8.34
N ALA A 38 0.24 -10.56 -9.36
CA ALA A 38 1.56 -10.21 -9.88
C ALA A 38 2.41 -9.38 -8.89
N SER A 39 1.76 -8.53 -8.09
CA SER A 39 2.44 -7.68 -7.09
C SER A 39 2.91 -8.45 -5.85
N GLY A 40 2.71 -9.77 -5.79
CA GLY A 40 3.17 -10.61 -4.67
C GLY A 40 2.50 -10.29 -3.33
N HIS A 41 1.44 -9.48 -3.33
CA HIS A 41 0.68 -9.10 -2.13
C HIS A 41 -0.24 -10.27 -1.73
N ARG A 42 0.37 -11.35 -1.24
CA ARG A 42 -0.36 -12.42 -0.56
C ARG A 42 -1.02 -11.79 0.66
N VAL A 43 -2.33 -11.63 0.61
CA VAL A 43 -3.12 -11.25 1.78
C VAL A 43 -2.91 -12.34 2.83
N ILE A 44 -1.99 -12.11 3.76
CA ILE A 44 -1.83 -12.93 4.95
C ILE A 44 -3.02 -12.61 5.85
N GLY A 45 -4.10 -13.37 5.66
CA GLY A 45 -5.14 -13.56 6.66
C GLY A 45 -6.22 -12.50 6.76
N GLY A 46 -7.46 -12.95 6.61
CA GLY A 46 -8.54 -12.41 7.44
C GLY A 46 -9.64 -11.64 6.71
N SER A 47 -10.40 -12.31 5.85
CA SER A 47 -11.85 -12.06 5.85
C SER A 47 -12.62 -13.27 5.34
N ARG A 48 -12.95 -14.15 6.29
CA ARG A 48 -14.05 -15.12 6.18
C ARG A 48 -15.38 -14.36 6.35
N TYR A 49 -15.74 -13.56 5.36
CA TYR A 49 -17.10 -13.03 5.13
C TYR A 49 -17.13 -12.84 3.60
N TYR A 50 -17.68 -13.75 2.79
CA TYR A 50 -19.10 -14.03 2.62
C TYR A 50 -19.36 -15.52 2.39
N GLY A 51 -20.34 -16.06 3.10
CA GLY A 51 -20.87 -17.40 2.90
C GLY A 51 -21.86 -17.49 1.73
N GLY A 52 -21.93 -18.71 1.17
CA GLY A 52 -23.19 -19.38 0.91
C GLY A 52 -24.01 -18.93 -0.29
N GLY A 53 -23.72 -19.50 -1.46
CA GLY A 53 -24.61 -19.48 -2.61
C GLY A 53 -24.19 -20.50 -3.64
N GLY A 54 -24.74 -21.71 -3.57
CA GLY A 54 -24.44 -22.80 -4.49
C GLY A 54 -24.81 -22.46 -5.93
N ALA A 55 -23.80 -22.28 -6.77
CA ALA A 55 -23.94 -22.31 -8.22
C ALA A 55 -23.38 -23.65 -8.72
N ARG A 56 -24.23 -24.41 -9.41
CA ARG A 56 -23.88 -25.68 -10.04
C ARG A 56 -22.73 -25.48 -11.05
N PRO A 57 -21.80 -26.45 -11.18
CA PRO A 57 -20.78 -26.39 -12.21
C PRO A 57 -21.45 -26.53 -13.58
N VAL A 58 -21.35 -25.49 -14.41
CA VAL A 58 -21.68 -25.57 -15.83
C VAL A 58 -20.44 -26.16 -16.51
N GLU A 59 -20.52 -27.42 -16.88
CA GLU A 59 -19.48 -28.12 -17.64
C GLU A 59 -19.39 -27.52 -19.05
N HIS A 60 -18.57 -26.49 -19.21
CA HIS A 60 -18.19 -26.02 -20.53
C HIS A 60 -17.14 -26.95 -21.11
N ARG A 61 -17.62 -27.94 -21.86
CA ARG A 61 -16.81 -28.88 -22.64
C ARG A 61 -16.09 -28.12 -23.74
N LEU A 62 -14.84 -27.74 -23.50
CA LEU A 62 -13.95 -27.20 -24.53
C LEU A 62 -13.63 -28.32 -25.55
N PRO A 63 -13.58 -28.01 -26.86
CA PRO A 63 -13.12 -28.96 -27.85
C PRO A 63 -11.63 -29.25 -27.65
N ASN A 64 -11.34 -30.52 -27.37
CA ASN A 64 -10.00 -31.12 -27.41
C ASN A 64 -9.46 -31.08 -28.84
N ASN A 65 -8.85 -29.96 -29.23
CA ASN A 65 -7.85 -29.96 -30.29
C ASN A 65 -6.50 -29.67 -29.64
N LEU A 66 -6.06 -30.64 -28.82
CA LEU A 66 -4.71 -30.70 -28.28
C LEU A 66 -3.80 -31.19 -29.41
N THR A 67 -3.25 -30.23 -30.15
CA THR A 67 -2.08 -30.43 -31.01
C THR A 67 -1.02 -31.16 -30.20
N MET A 68 -0.64 -32.36 -30.67
CA MET A 68 0.53 -33.08 -30.16
C MET A 68 1.79 -32.29 -30.52
N MET A 69 2.13 -31.27 -29.73
CA MET A 69 3.49 -30.76 -29.67
C MET A 69 4.25 -31.62 -28.66
N SER A 70 5.40 -32.14 -29.10
CA SER A 70 6.20 -33.11 -28.36
C SER A 70 6.57 -32.57 -26.99
N ALA A 71 6.59 -33.44 -25.97
CA ALA A 71 6.96 -33.11 -24.60
C ALA A 71 8.38 -32.51 -24.47
N GLU A 72 9.19 -32.57 -25.53
CA GLU A 72 10.51 -31.95 -25.60
C GLU A 72 10.48 -30.48 -26.08
N GLU A 73 9.51 -30.06 -26.89
CA GLU A 73 9.43 -28.67 -27.37
C GLU A 73 8.92 -27.69 -26.31
N HIS A 74 8.02 -28.14 -25.41
CA HIS A 74 7.54 -27.33 -24.27
C HIS A 74 8.65 -27.05 -23.23
N LYS A 75 9.57 -28.00 -22.99
CA LYS A 75 10.70 -27.78 -22.07
C LYS A 75 11.73 -26.78 -22.62
N MET A 76 11.86 -26.69 -23.94
CA MET A 76 12.77 -25.75 -24.60
C MET A 76 12.19 -24.31 -24.57
N THR A 77 10.87 -24.15 -24.73
CA THR A 77 10.22 -22.83 -24.67
C THR A 77 10.11 -22.28 -23.25
N GLU A 78 9.87 -23.11 -22.22
CA GLU A 78 9.90 -22.65 -20.83
C GLU A 78 11.27 -22.09 -20.41
N ARG A 79 12.38 -22.74 -20.81
CA ARG A 79 13.74 -22.28 -20.44
C ARG A 79 14.17 -20.97 -21.11
N LEU A 80 13.68 -20.68 -22.32
CA LEU A 80 13.99 -19.43 -23.03
C LEU A 80 13.21 -18.24 -22.45
N ILE A 81 11.99 -18.44 -21.94
CA ILE A 81 11.17 -17.36 -21.37
C ILE A 81 11.63 -16.98 -19.94
N GLU A 82 12.05 -17.95 -19.11
CA GLU A 82 12.55 -17.65 -17.76
C GLU A 82 13.87 -16.86 -17.75
N THR A 83 14.71 -17.04 -18.77
CA THR A 83 16.04 -16.41 -18.82
C THR A 83 15.97 -14.94 -19.25
N ASP A 84 15.08 -14.59 -20.19
CA ASP A 84 14.93 -13.21 -20.66
C ASP A 84 14.11 -12.33 -19.71
N LEU A 85 13.16 -12.88 -18.93
CA LEU A 85 12.44 -12.10 -17.91
C LEU A 85 13.34 -11.72 -16.72
N ALA A 86 14.27 -12.60 -16.32
CA ALA A 86 15.24 -12.32 -15.25
C ALA A 86 16.31 -11.31 -15.70
N ALA A 87 16.70 -11.34 -16.98
CA ALA A 87 17.66 -10.38 -17.54
C ALA A 87 17.02 -8.99 -17.80
N ALA A 88 15.76 -8.94 -18.23
CA ALA A 88 15.03 -7.68 -18.46
C ALA A 88 14.71 -6.93 -17.15
N SER A 89 14.43 -7.66 -16.06
CA SER A 89 14.23 -7.08 -14.73
C SER A 89 15.53 -6.59 -14.06
N ALA A 90 16.68 -7.15 -14.43
CA ALA A 90 17.98 -6.73 -13.89
C ALA A 90 18.56 -5.46 -14.56
N GLN A 91 18.11 -5.08 -15.77
CA GLN A 91 18.80 -4.06 -16.58
C GLN A 91 18.09 -2.70 -16.71
N THR A 92 16.91 -2.49 -16.11
CA THR A 92 16.18 -1.20 -16.22
C THR A 92 15.80 -0.53 -14.92
N HIS A 93 16.11 -1.09 -13.75
CA HIS A 93 15.94 -0.37 -12.49
C HIS A 93 17.16 0.50 -12.20
N GLY A 94 17.30 1.58 -12.97
CA GLY A 94 18.12 2.73 -12.54
C GLY A 94 17.78 3.06 -11.09
N ARG A 95 18.81 3.35 -10.28
CA ARG A 95 18.67 3.60 -8.84
C ARG A 95 17.41 4.43 -8.57
N VAL A 96 16.48 3.87 -7.79
CA VAL A 96 15.23 4.55 -7.47
C VAL A 96 15.56 5.91 -6.88
N SER A 97 15.00 6.97 -7.45
CA SER A 97 15.25 8.32 -6.96
C SER A 97 14.69 8.47 -5.55
N GLN A 98 15.30 9.34 -4.75
CA GLN A 98 14.85 9.56 -3.36
C GLN A 98 13.40 10.07 -3.32
N ALA A 99 13.03 10.94 -4.27
CA ALA A 99 11.67 11.45 -4.41
C ALA A 99 10.68 10.35 -4.81
N ASP A 100 11.02 9.45 -5.75
CA ASP A 100 10.13 8.36 -6.14
C ASP A 100 9.95 7.33 -5.03
N ALA A 101 11.02 6.99 -4.30
CA ALA A 101 10.92 6.13 -3.13
C ALA A 101 10.05 6.75 -2.04
N ALA A 102 10.21 8.05 -1.76
CA ALA A 102 9.37 8.77 -0.79
C ALA A 102 7.90 8.82 -1.24
N PHE A 103 7.64 8.98 -2.54
CA PHE A 103 6.29 8.89 -3.11
C PHE A 103 5.64 7.55 -2.78
N GLN A 104 6.33 6.44 -3.04
CA GLN A 104 5.80 5.10 -2.77
C GLN A 104 5.54 4.89 -1.27
N VAL A 105 6.44 5.37 -0.40
CA VAL A 105 6.27 5.28 1.05
C VAL A 105 5.04 6.06 1.51
N LEU A 106 4.91 7.34 1.15
CA LEU A 106 3.77 8.15 1.56
C LEU A 106 2.44 7.58 1.03
N LYS A 107 2.45 7.02 -0.18
CA LYS A 107 1.28 6.37 -0.79
C LYS A 107 0.89 5.11 -0.04
N LEU A 108 1.87 4.31 0.39
CA LEU A 108 1.64 3.07 1.15
C LEU A 108 1.13 3.36 2.58
N VAL A 109 1.72 4.35 3.25
CA VAL A 109 1.38 4.69 4.65
C VAL A 109 0.07 5.46 4.73
N GLY A 110 -0.23 6.32 3.74
CA GLY A 110 -1.49 7.05 3.69
C GLY A 110 -1.63 8.16 4.73
N ARG A 111 -0.53 8.67 5.30
CA ARG A 111 -0.53 9.83 6.21
C ARG A 111 0.72 10.70 6.03
N PRO A 112 0.66 12.00 6.38
CA PRO A 112 1.85 12.85 6.34
C PRO A 112 2.95 12.37 7.28
N MET A 113 4.19 12.42 6.81
CA MET A 113 5.36 11.96 7.54
C MET A 113 6.42 13.05 7.64
N THR A 114 7.11 13.11 8.77
CA THR A 114 8.30 13.94 8.94
C THR A 114 9.45 13.38 8.11
N THR A 115 10.46 14.22 7.81
CA THR A 115 11.65 13.77 7.09
C THR A 115 12.36 12.61 7.80
N ALA A 116 12.44 12.64 9.13
CA ALA A 116 13.07 11.57 9.91
C ALA A 116 12.34 10.23 9.79
N GLU A 117 11.00 10.26 9.84
CA GLU A 117 10.17 9.05 9.67
C GLU A 117 10.28 8.47 8.25
N LEU A 118 10.59 9.28 7.23
CA LEU A 118 10.73 8.82 5.84
C LEU A 118 12.06 8.14 5.53
N ILE A 119 13.14 8.40 6.28
CA ILE A 119 14.49 7.93 5.94
C ILE A 119 14.56 6.41 5.81
N GLU A 120 14.07 5.70 6.82
CA GLU A 120 14.19 4.24 6.89
C GLU A 120 13.31 3.54 5.84
N PRO A 121 12.01 3.87 5.70
CA PRO A 121 11.20 3.32 4.61
C PRO A 121 11.74 3.63 3.21
N VAL A 122 12.27 4.83 2.99
CA VAL A 122 12.85 5.23 1.68
C VAL A 122 14.08 4.38 1.34
N ARG A 123 14.93 4.05 2.32
CA ARG A 123 16.04 3.10 2.14
C ARG A 123 15.54 1.70 1.81
N GLN A 124 14.48 1.25 2.47
CA GLN A 124 13.88 -0.06 2.21
C GLN A 124 13.27 -0.17 0.80
N GLN A 125 12.86 0.96 0.20
CA GLN A 125 12.46 1.04 -1.21
C GLN A 125 13.67 1.04 -2.20
N GLY A 126 14.89 0.88 -1.70
CA GLY A 126 16.11 0.79 -2.52
C GLY A 126 16.70 2.13 -2.93
N ALA A 127 16.20 3.27 -2.42
CA ALA A 127 16.82 4.56 -2.67
C ALA A 127 18.09 4.73 -1.81
N THR A 128 19.15 5.24 -2.44
CA THR A 128 20.39 5.55 -1.74
C THR A 128 20.32 6.94 -1.11
N LEU A 129 20.20 7.01 0.21
CA LEU A 129 20.35 8.23 1.01
C LEU A 129 21.80 8.34 1.50
N GLY A 130 22.68 8.89 0.65
CA GLY A 130 24.09 9.13 0.97
C GLY A 130 24.32 10.45 1.74
N GLY A 131 25.57 10.71 2.12
CA GLY A 131 26.01 11.90 2.87
C GLY A 131 25.96 11.74 4.39
N ASP A 132 26.52 12.72 5.11
CA ASP A 132 26.59 12.72 6.58
C ASP A 132 25.22 12.97 7.23
N ASP A 133 24.36 13.74 6.56
CA ASP A 133 22.99 14.04 7.01
C ASP A 133 21.94 13.59 5.97
N PRO A 134 21.41 12.37 6.09
CA PRO A 134 20.40 11.86 5.16
C PRO A 134 19.07 12.63 5.24
N ALA A 135 18.75 13.26 6.37
CA ALA A 135 17.52 14.05 6.52
C ALA A 135 17.59 15.32 5.65
N VAL A 136 18.73 16.02 5.69
CA VAL A 136 18.95 17.21 4.85
C VAL A 136 18.88 16.84 3.37
N ASN A 137 19.54 15.77 2.95
CA ASN A 137 19.53 15.34 1.55
C ASN A 137 18.14 14.96 1.04
N LEU A 138 17.39 14.19 1.85
CA LEU A 138 16.01 13.82 1.51
C LEU A 138 15.10 15.06 1.43
N SER A 139 15.17 15.96 2.42
CA SER A 139 14.34 17.17 2.45
C SER A 139 14.62 18.09 1.25
N SER A 140 15.90 18.19 0.84
CA SER A 140 16.30 18.94 -0.36
C SER A 140 15.72 18.32 -1.63
N SER A 141 15.76 16.99 -1.75
CA SER A 141 15.16 16.27 -2.88
C SER A 141 13.65 16.47 -2.96
N LEU A 142 12.93 16.41 -1.84
CA LEU A 142 11.49 16.62 -1.79
C LEU A 142 11.11 18.07 -2.10
N SER A 143 11.90 19.03 -1.61
CA SER A 143 11.66 20.47 -1.86
C SER A 143 11.87 20.85 -3.33
N ARG A 144 12.79 20.17 -4.03
CA ARG A 144 13.01 20.36 -5.48
C ARG A 144 11.85 19.85 -6.33
N ASP A 145 11.09 18.90 -5.80
CA ASP A 145 9.94 18.29 -6.44
C ASP A 145 8.62 18.89 -5.92
N ASN A 146 8.47 20.19 -6.15
CA ASN A 146 7.34 21.01 -5.71
C ASN A 146 6.04 20.75 -6.49
N GLU A 147 6.09 19.90 -7.50
CA GLU A 147 4.93 19.43 -8.25
C GLU A 147 4.21 18.34 -7.49
N ARG A 148 4.96 17.38 -6.91
CA ARG A 148 4.37 16.22 -6.23
C ARG A 148 4.22 16.39 -4.73
N PHE A 149 5.14 17.13 -4.09
CA PHE A 149 5.20 17.23 -2.63
C PHE A 149 4.93 18.64 -2.11
N ILE A 150 4.32 18.70 -0.93
CA ILE A 150 4.11 19.91 -0.16
C ILE A 150 4.44 19.65 1.32
N SER A 151 5.01 20.65 1.99
CA SER A 151 5.18 20.64 3.44
C SER A 151 3.93 21.21 4.10
N VAL A 152 3.21 20.37 4.84
CA VAL A 152 1.99 20.73 5.57
C VAL A 152 2.26 20.74 7.06
N ARG A 153 1.61 21.64 7.81
CA ARG A 153 1.64 21.57 9.28
C ARG A 153 0.62 20.54 9.74
N TRP A 154 1.11 19.47 10.34
CA TRP A 154 0.30 18.39 10.88
C TRP A 154 0.81 18.05 12.29
N ASN A 155 -0.08 18.07 13.28
CA ASN A 155 0.28 17.96 14.70
C ASN A 155 1.38 18.98 15.07
N ARG A 156 1.20 20.25 14.65
CA ARG A 156 2.13 21.38 14.87
C ARG A 156 3.54 21.22 14.29
N ARG A 157 3.86 20.11 13.63
CA ARG A 157 5.17 19.85 13.02
C ARG A 157 5.06 19.86 11.50
N PRO A 158 6.12 20.29 10.78
CA PRO A 158 6.15 20.17 9.33
C PRO A 158 6.24 18.71 8.92
N ARG A 159 5.32 18.27 8.05
CA ARG A 159 5.28 16.92 7.49
C ARG A 159 5.15 17.01 5.97
N TRP A 160 5.73 16.04 5.28
CA TRP A 160 5.61 15.92 3.83
C TRP A 160 4.33 15.20 3.47
N TRP A 161 3.60 15.78 2.51
CA TRP A 161 2.39 15.21 1.92
C TRP A 161 2.34 15.45 0.42
N PHE A 162 1.35 14.85 -0.25
CA PHE A 162 1.09 15.08 -1.66
C PHE A 162 0.36 16.39 -1.88
N LYS A 163 0.74 17.11 -2.94
CA LYS A 163 0.13 18.41 -3.30
C LYS A 163 -1.33 18.29 -3.73
N ASP A 164 -1.65 17.23 -4.48
CA ASP A 164 -2.98 17.00 -5.06
C ASP A 164 -3.85 16.04 -4.25
N ALA A 165 -3.37 15.54 -3.10
CA ALA A 165 -4.17 14.66 -2.25
C ALA A 165 -4.80 15.46 -1.10
N GLU A 166 -6.03 15.08 -0.76
CA GLU A 166 -6.68 15.58 0.45
C GLU A 166 -5.82 15.23 1.67
N ILE A 167 -5.61 16.21 2.54
CA ILE A 167 -4.88 16.02 3.79
C ILE A 167 -5.83 15.22 4.70
N PRO A 168 -5.45 14.01 5.14
CA PRO A 168 -6.33 13.23 6.02
C PRO A 168 -6.67 14.04 7.28
N ALA A 169 -7.83 13.79 7.90
CA ALA A 169 -8.18 14.51 9.13
C ALA A 169 -7.10 14.23 10.19
N GLU A 170 -6.69 15.28 10.91
CA GLU A 170 -5.83 15.08 12.07
C GLU A 170 -6.54 14.15 13.05
N ASP A 171 -5.79 13.17 13.55
CA ASP A 171 -6.28 12.33 14.62
C ASP A 171 -6.41 13.22 15.87
N VAL A 172 -7.64 13.64 16.15
CA VAL A 172 -7.96 14.59 17.22
C VAL A 172 -7.47 14.05 18.56
N ASP A 173 -7.43 12.72 18.73
CA ASP A 173 -6.91 12.07 19.93
C ASP A 173 -5.41 12.33 20.12
N SER A 174 -4.64 12.42 19.03
CA SER A 174 -3.22 12.81 19.09
C SER A 174 -3.04 14.28 19.47
N VAL A 175 -3.91 15.16 18.97
CA VAL A 175 -3.87 16.60 19.30
C VAL A 175 -4.26 16.81 20.77
N ILE A 176 -5.26 16.07 21.25
CA ILE A 176 -5.70 16.11 22.64
C ILE A 176 -4.59 15.56 23.55
N ALA A 177 -3.93 14.46 23.20
CA ALA A 177 -2.81 13.94 23.99
C ALA A 177 -1.65 14.95 24.11
N ASP A 178 -1.31 15.64 23.02
CA ASP A 178 -0.23 16.65 23.01
C ASP A 178 -0.64 17.95 23.73
N LEU A 179 -1.93 18.30 23.72
CA LEU A 179 -2.46 19.48 24.42
C LEU A 179 -2.67 19.24 25.91
N LEU A 180 -3.12 18.03 26.27
CA LEU A 180 -3.28 17.61 27.65
C LEU A 180 -1.96 17.26 28.30
N GLY A 181 -0.88 17.20 27.51
CA GLY A 181 0.50 17.00 27.94
C GLY A 181 0.54 16.01 29.07
N GLU A 182 0.54 14.70 28.75
CA GLU A 182 0.69 13.59 29.71
C GLU A 182 1.44 14.15 30.91
N PRO A 183 0.76 14.38 32.06
CA PRO A 183 1.41 15.06 33.17
C PRO A 183 2.69 14.28 33.37
N GLU A 184 3.84 14.95 33.28
CA GLU A 184 5.09 14.33 33.69
C GLU A 184 4.80 13.87 35.12
N VAL A 185 4.46 12.58 35.24
CA VAL A 185 4.34 11.93 36.52
C VAL A 185 5.79 11.82 36.88
N ASP A 186 6.30 12.92 37.47
CA ASP A 186 7.56 12.98 38.18
C ASP A 186 7.54 11.76 39.09
N SER A 187 8.11 10.66 38.60
CA SER A 187 8.19 9.39 39.28
C SER A 187 9.38 9.42 40.24
N ASP A 188 9.62 10.59 40.82
CA ASP A 188 10.64 10.96 41.77
C ASP A 188 9.95 11.23 43.12
N ASP A 189 9.40 10.21 43.79
CA ASP A 189 9.31 10.22 45.27
C ASP A 189 8.80 8.91 45.91
N ALA A 190 9.28 7.75 45.46
CA ALA A 190 9.00 6.50 46.19
C ALA A 190 10.21 5.57 46.28
N ALA A 191 11.37 6.11 46.67
CA ALA A 191 12.45 5.27 47.16
C ALA A 191 13.32 5.96 48.22
N SER A 192 13.07 5.55 49.46
CA SER A 192 14.08 5.36 50.50
C SER A 192 14.54 6.60 51.28
N LYS A 193 14.10 6.68 52.54
CA LYS A 193 14.96 6.40 53.70
C LYS A 193 14.13 6.39 55.00
N GLU A 194 13.49 5.25 55.27
CA GLU A 194 13.48 4.71 56.64
C GLU A 194 14.81 3.98 56.82
N ALA A 195 15.72 4.53 57.62
CA ALA A 195 16.74 3.76 58.32
C ALA A 195 17.47 4.65 59.33
N THR A 196 17.28 4.30 60.60
CA THR A 196 18.09 4.61 61.81
C THR A 196 17.70 5.83 62.62
#